data_AF-A0ABD2PIF3-F1
#
_entry.id   AF-A0ABD2PIF3-F1
#
_cell.length_a   1.000
_cell.length_b   1.000
_cell.length_c   1.000
_cell.angle_alpha   90.00
_cell.angle_beta   90.00
_cell.angle_gamma   90.00
#
_symmetry.space_group_name_H-M   'P 1'
#
loop_
_entity.id
_entity.type
_entity.pdbx_description
1 polymer ?
#
loop_
_entity_poly.entity_id
_entity_poly.type
_entity_poly.pdbx_seq_one_letter_code
_entity_poly.pdbx_strand_id
1 'polypeptide(L)'
;MGAQGLFCCLATKEGRLMADTGQVASTGPEEQRYFRCPLTKLDHPSEGIWLAHFSGRYVLRQIQVIHDQAPILSIAGIHDMTMCEIPLEETGLTRKRGAEILEKDFNAAWEQSGGNLLLKRFVNQITNPQLKKLIR
;
A
#
# COMPACT_ATOMS: atom_id res chain seq x y z
N MET A 1 0.27 -5.49 24.28
CA MET A 1 1.24 -5.83 23.22
C MET A 1 0.44 -6.06 21.93
N GLY A 2 0.45 -5.08 21.04
CA GLY A 2 -0.25 -5.14 19.76
C GLY A 2 0.14 -3.87 19.01
N ALA A 3 1.03 -4.00 18.03
CA ALA A 3 1.56 -2.87 17.29
C ALA A 3 0.39 -2.15 16.59
N GLN A 4 0.09 -0.94 17.06
CA GLN A 4 -0.82 -0.03 16.39
C GLN A 4 -0.23 0.26 15.02
N GLY A 5 -0.83 -0.34 13.99
CA GLY A 5 -0.39 -0.17 12.61
C GLY A 5 -0.28 1.32 12.30
N LEU A 6 0.86 1.72 11.77
CA LEU A 6 1.03 3.01 11.11
C LEU A 6 0.14 3.01 9.86
N PHE A 7 -1.16 3.16 10.08
CA PHE A 7 -2.12 3.42 9.01
C PHE A 7 -2.02 4.89 8.66
N CYS A 8 -1.39 5.17 7.52
CA CYS A 8 -1.52 6.45 6.87
C CYS A 8 -2.93 6.57 6.27
N CYS A 9 -3.90 6.90 7.11
CA CYS A 9 -5.19 7.39 6.65
C CYS A 9 -5.05 8.90 6.44
N LEU A 10 -4.86 9.33 5.19
CA LEU A 10 -5.21 10.69 4.79
C LEU A 10 -6.73 10.83 4.73
N ALA A 11 -7.36 10.72 5.88
CA ALA A 11 -8.64 11.33 6.16
C ALA A 11 -8.40 12.18 7.40
N THR A 12 -7.74 13.34 7.21
CA THR A 12 -7.62 14.34 8.27
C THR A 12 -9.02 14.65 8.77
N LYS A 13 -9.21 14.51 10.08
CA LYS A 13 -10.31 15.14 10.83
C LYS A 13 -10.50 16.57 10.34
N GLU A 14 -11.78 16.93 10.17
CA GLU A 14 -12.33 18.24 9.79
C GLU A 14 -12.33 18.59 8.30
N GLY A 15 -13.51 18.46 7.67
CA GLY A 15 -13.78 19.11 6.38
C GLY A 15 -14.71 18.36 5.45
N ARG A 16 -16.01 18.41 5.74
CA ARG A 16 -17.11 18.26 4.77
C ARG A 16 -17.32 16.85 4.19
N LEU A 17 -18.34 16.18 4.74
CA LEU A 17 -19.22 15.32 3.95
C LEU A 17 -19.68 16.11 2.71
N MET A 18 -19.07 15.84 1.57
CA MET A 18 -19.68 16.04 0.27
C MET A 18 -19.77 14.65 -0.33
N ALA A 19 -20.95 14.04 -0.15
CA ALA A 19 -21.45 13.05 -1.06
C ALA A 19 -21.59 13.74 -2.42
N ASP A 20 -20.51 13.76 -3.19
CA ASP A 20 -20.62 13.88 -4.63
C ASP A 20 -20.64 12.46 -5.18
N THR A 21 -21.79 12.08 -5.72
CA THR A 21 -22.03 10.88 -6.53
C THR A 21 -21.27 11.03 -7.87
N GLY A 22 -19.98 11.32 -7.80
CA GLY A 22 -19.06 11.28 -8.92
C GLY A 22 -18.56 9.85 -9.05
N GLN A 23 -19.02 9.19 -10.10
CA GLN A 23 -18.67 7.83 -10.52
C GLN A 23 -17.18 7.55 -10.26
N VAL A 24 -16.88 6.86 -9.15
CA VAL A 24 -15.52 6.39 -8.85
C VAL A 24 -15.18 5.45 -10.00
N ALA A 25 -14.17 5.79 -10.79
CA ALA A 25 -13.72 4.95 -11.90
C ALA A 25 -13.61 3.51 -11.38
N SER A 26 -14.48 2.64 -11.85
CA SER A 26 -14.52 1.24 -11.42
C SER A 26 -13.21 0.64 -11.87
N THR A 27 -12.25 0.53 -10.96
CA THR A 27 -11.02 -0.17 -11.25
C THR A 27 -11.41 -1.58 -11.61
N GLY A 28 -10.97 -2.07 -12.76
CA GLY A 28 -11.22 -3.45 -13.14
C GLY A 28 -10.79 -4.38 -12.00
N PRO A 29 -11.42 -5.56 -11.83
CA PRO A 29 -11.14 -6.44 -10.69
C PRO A 29 -9.66 -6.84 -10.57
N GLU A 30 -8.88 -6.67 -11.63
CA GLU A 30 -7.44 -6.97 -11.67
C GLU A 30 -6.56 -5.76 -12.06
N GLU A 31 -7.06 -4.53 -11.99
CA GLU A 31 -6.25 -3.35 -12.35
C GLU A 31 -5.11 -3.15 -11.32
N GLN A 32 -3.88 -3.03 -11.81
CA GLN A 32 -2.71 -2.84 -10.95
C GLN A 32 -2.40 -1.35 -10.81
N ARG A 33 -2.44 -0.82 -9.57
CA ARG A 33 -2.20 0.60 -9.29
C ARG A 33 -1.21 0.78 -8.16
N TYR A 34 -0.39 1.82 -8.22
CA TYR A 34 0.75 2.01 -7.33
C TYR A 34 0.72 3.40 -6.71
N PHE A 35 0.91 3.47 -5.40
CA PHE A 35 0.83 4.74 -4.66
C PHE A 35 2.00 4.91 -3.72
N ARG A 36 2.34 6.18 -3.46
CA ARG A 36 3.29 6.64 -2.46
C ARG A 36 2.62 7.68 -1.57
N CYS A 37 2.83 7.56 -0.27
CA CYS A 37 2.35 8.53 0.69
C CYS A 37 3.38 8.74 1.83
N PRO A 38 3.65 9.98 2.27
CA PRO A 38 4.36 10.22 3.52
C PRO A 38 3.62 9.62 4.71
N LEU A 39 4.35 9.03 5.65
CA LEU A 39 3.82 8.58 6.95
C LEU A 39 3.71 9.79 7.88
N THR A 40 2.56 10.46 7.89
CA THR A 40 2.32 11.52 8.87
C THR A 40 1.90 10.90 10.20
N LYS A 41 2.65 11.16 11.28
CA LYS A 41 2.10 11.01 12.64
C LYS A 41 1.25 12.25 12.93
N LEU A 42 0.13 12.10 13.64
CA LEU A 42 -0.75 13.22 14.02
C LEU A 42 0.01 14.35 14.75
N ASP A 43 1.14 14.05 15.39
CA ASP A 43 1.87 15.00 16.24
C ASP A 43 3.35 15.25 15.84
N HIS A 44 3.85 14.61 14.77
CA HIS A 44 5.25 14.80 14.33
C HIS A 44 5.35 14.82 12.80
N PRO A 45 6.13 15.76 12.21
CA PRO A 45 6.42 15.75 10.77
C PRO A 45 7.03 14.40 10.37
N SER A 46 6.50 13.87 9.27
CA SER A 46 6.70 12.50 8.79
C SER A 46 8.16 12.04 8.72
N GLU A 47 8.51 10.97 9.43
CA GLU A 47 9.84 10.32 9.36
C GLU A 47 9.89 9.15 8.35
N GLY A 48 8.88 9.00 7.49
CA GLY A 48 8.86 7.86 6.59
C GLY A 48 7.91 7.94 5.41
N ILE A 49 7.97 6.92 4.57
CA ILE A 49 7.23 6.76 3.33
C ILE A 49 6.53 5.41 3.34
N TRP A 50 5.28 5.40 2.93
CA TRP A 50 4.50 4.20 2.64
C TRP A 50 4.29 4.09 1.13
N LEU A 51 4.53 2.90 0.59
CA LEU A 51 4.31 2.55 -0.80
C LEU A 51 3.32 1.39 -0.86
N ALA A 52 2.34 1.47 -1.73
CA ALA A 52 1.29 0.46 -1.85
C ALA A 52 1.06 0.07 -3.31
N HIS A 53 0.98 -1.23 -3.54
CA HIS A 53 0.54 -1.82 -4.79
C HIS A 53 -0.85 -2.42 -4.58
N PHE A 54 -1.86 -1.83 -5.22
CA PHE A 54 -3.23 -2.34 -5.26
C PHE A 54 -3.43 -3.24 -6.47
N SER A 55 -4.16 -4.33 -6.28
CA SER A 55 -4.74 -5.14 -7.34
C SER A 55 -6.26 -5.05 -7.22
N GLY A 56 -6.89 -4.28 -8.11
CA GLY A 56 -8.27 -3.85 -7.96
C GLY A 56 -8.44 -3.01 -6.68
N ARG A 57 -9.29 -3.48 -5.78
CA ARG A 57 -9.69 -2.71 -4.59
C ARG A 57 -8.70 -2.80 -3.43
N TYR A 58 -7.88 -3.85 -3.34
CA TYR A 58 -7.10 -4.12 -2.13
C TYR A 58 -5.60 -4.13 -2.37
N VAL A 59 -4.84 -3.85 -1.30
CA VAL A 59 -3.38 -3.89 -1.34
C VAL A 59 -2.91 -5.33 -1.53
N LEU A 60 -2.09 -5.53 -2.56
CA LEU A 60 -1.42 -6.79 -2.87
C LEU A 60 -0.02 -6.87 -2.24
N ARG A 61 0.72 -5.75 -2.28
CA ARG A 61 2.07 -5.58 -1.68
C ARG A 61 2.19 -4.20 -1.08
N GLN A 62 2.93 -4.05 0.01
CA GLN A 62 3.27 -2.73 0.56
C GLN A 62 4.69 -2.68 1.14
N ILE A 63 5.23 -1.47 1.18
CA ILE A 63 6.54 -1.14 1.77
C ILE A 63 6.33 0.00 2.73
N GLN A 64 6.88 -0.13 3.93
CA GLN A 64 6.98 0.96 4.89
C GLN A 64 8.45 1.25 5.15
N VAL A 65 8.87 2.48 4.85
CA VAL A 65 10.24 2.96 5.07
C VAL A 65 10.17 4.02 6.16
N ILE A 66 10.81 3.78 7.29
CA ILE A 66 10.99 4.75 8.38
C ILE A 66 12.48 5.08 8.44
N HIS A 67 12.82 6.35 8.70
CA HIS A 67 14.21 6.78 8.85
C HIS A 67 14.95 5.93 9.89
N ASP A 68 16.19 5.56 9.59
CA ASP A 68 17.06 4.71 10.43
C ASP A 68 16.49 3.34 10.81
N GLN A 69 15.45 2.86 10.13
CA GLN A 69 14.87 1.53 10.34
C GLN A 69 14.93 0.70 9.05
N ALA A 70 15.01 -0.62 9.22
CA ALA A 70 14.89 -1.54 8.10
C ALA A 70 13.50 -1.42 7.46
N PRO A 71 13.38 -1.43 6.12
CA PRO A 71 12.09 -1.42 5.44
C PRO A 71 11.23 -2.60 5.88
N ILE A 72 9.95 -2.31 6.14
CA ILE A 72 8.95 -3.34 6.45
C ILE A 72 8.21 -3.67 5.16
N LEU A 73 8.22 -4.95 4.80
CA LEU A 73 7.58 -5.46 3.60
C LEU A 73 6.42 -6.38 3.97
N SER A 74 5.27 -6.21 3.31
CA SER A 74 4.10 -7.05 3.53
C SER A 74 3.47 -7.46 2.20
N ILE A 75 2.89 -8.67 2.16
CA ILE A 75 2.19 -9.25 1.01
C ILE A 75 0.87 -9.88 1.45
N ALA A 76 -0.15 -9.74 0.61
CA ALA A 76 -1.49 -10.23 0.87
C ALA A 76 -1.52 -11.76 1.07
N GLY A 77 -2.34 -12.23 2.00
CA GLY A 77 -2.50 -13.62 2.42
C GLY A 77 -1.46 -14.10 3.42
N ILE A 78 -0.33 -13.38 3.60
CA ILE A 78 0.74 -13.75 4.54
C ILE A 78 0.79 -12.77 5.71
N HIS A 79 0.64 -11.48 5.44
CA HIS A 79 0.83 -10.41 6.42
C HIS A 79 -0.47 -9.61 6.65
N ASP A 80 -1.63 -10.24 6.47
CA ASP A 80 -2.93 -9.55 6.48
C ASP A 80 -3.17 -8.76 7.76
N MET A 81 -2.82 -9.32 8.92
CA MET A 81 -2.91 -8.65 10.22
C MET A 81 -2.10 -7.33 10.34
N THR A 82 -1.13 -7.11 9.46
CA THR A 82 -0.26 -5.92 9.46
C THR A 82 -0.33 -5.14 8.15
N MET A 83 -1.26 -5.47 7.26
CA MET A 83 -1.49 -4.80 5.99
C MET A 83 -2.65 -3.81 6.05
N CYS A 84 -2.70 -2.92 5.06
CA CYS A 84 -3.84 -2.03 4.92
C CYS A 84 -5.10 -2.78 4.47
N GLU A 85 -6.17 -2.73 5.27
CA GLU A 85 -7.46 -3.37 4.98
C GLU A 85 -8.45 -2.43 4.26
N ILE A 86 -8.12 -1.15 4.15
CA ILE A 86 -9.01 -0.14 3.56
C ILE A 86 -8.97 -0.26 2.03
N PRO A 87 -10.13 -0.39 1.34
CA PRO A 87 -10.15 -0.50 -0.10
C PRO A 87 -9.77 0.83 -0.76
N LEU A 88 -9.21 0.77 -1.98
CA LEU A 88 -8.61 1.90 -2.68
C LEU A 88 -9.53 3.12 -2.75
N GLU A 89 -10.83 2.90 -2.99
CA GLU A 89 -11.83 3.96 -3.11
C GLU A 89 -12.01 4.77 -1.81
N GLU A 90 -11.81 4.11 -0.66
CA GLU A 90 -11.97 4.71 0.68
C GLU A 90 -10.67 5.31 1.21
N THR A 91 -9.52 4.99 0.60
CA THR A 91 -8.21 5.55 1.02
C THR A 91 -8.03 7.03 0.71
N GLY A 92 -8.79 7.57 -0.26
CA GLY A 92 -8.59 8.92 -0.79
C GLY A 92 -7.33 9.12 -1.66
N LEU A 93 -6.50 8.08 -1.84
CA LEU A 93 -5.24 8.16 -2.60
C LEU A 93 -5.45 8.57 -4.05
N THR A 94 -6.53 8.10 -4.67
CA THR A 94 -6.89 8.40 -6.06
C THR A 94 -7.20 9.88 -6.30
N ARG A 95 -7.58 10.63 -5.25
CA ARG A 95 -7.89 12.06 -5.32
C ARG A 95 -6.70 12.94 -4.91
N LYS A 96 -5.65 12.35 -4.36
CA LYS A 96 -4.46 13.08 -3.91
C LYS A 96 -3.45 13.23 -5.05
N ARG A 97 -3.21 14.48 -5.47
CA ARG A 97 -2.20 14.80 -6.49
C ARG A 97 -0.83 14.31 -6.05
N GLY A 98 -0.15 13.58 -6.94
CA GLY A 98 1.20 13.06 -6.71
C GLY A 98 1.27 11.82 -5.81
N ALA A 99 0.13 11.26 -5.39
CA ALA A 99 0.11 10.00 -4.65
C ALA A 99 0.34 8.79 -5.56
N GLU A 100 -0.26 8.78 -6.76
CA GLU A 100 -0.07 7.69 -7.72
C GLU A 100 1.33 7.76 -8.36
N ILE A 101 2.02 6.63 -8.40
CA ILE A 101 3.38 6.46 -8.94
C ILE A 101 3.38 5.39 -10.03
N LEU A 102 4.48 5.29 -10.77
CA LEU A 102 4.62 4.28 -11.82
C LEU A 102 4.96 2.92 -11.21
N GLU A 103 4.53 1.84 -11.88
CA GLU A 103 4.88 0.46 -11.51
C GLU A 103 6.39 0.28 -11.34
N LYS A 104 7.19 0.81 -12.27
CA LYS A 104 8.65 0.71 -12.24
C LYS A 104 9.26 1.32 -10.98
N ASP A 105 8.69 2.41 -10.46
CA ASP A 105 9.21 3.12 -9.29
C ASP A 105 8.90 2.31 -8.03
N PHE A 106 7.69 1.73 -7.95
CA PHE A 106 7.34 0.80 -6.89
C PHE A 106 8.22 -0.47 -6.94
N ASN A 107 8.38 -1.08 -8.10
CA ASN A 107 9.14 -2.32 -8.26
C ASN A 107 10.62 -2.12 -7.92
N ALA A 108 11.21 -0.97 -8.27
CA ALA A 108 12.57 -0.63 -7.87
C ALA A 108 12.72 -0.54 -6.34
N ALA A 109 11.79 0.14 -5.66
CA ALA A 109 11.78 0.21 -4.20
C ALA A 109 11.54 -1.16 -3.54
N TRP A 110 10.67 -1.99 -4.13
CA TRP A 110 10.39 -3.35 -3.69
C TRP A 110 11.63 -4.23 -3.75
N GLU A 111 12.35 -4.20 -4.87
CA GLU A 111 13.58 -4.96 -5.07
C GLU A 111 14.69 -4.50 -4.12
N GLN A 112 14.92 -3.19 -4.03
CA GLN A 112 15.93 -2.60 -3.14
C GLN A 112 15.68 -2.96 -1.66
N SER A 113 14.43 -3.09 -1.27
CA SER A 113 14.03 -3.45 0.10
C SER A 113 14.08 -4.96 0.37
N GLY A 114 14.43 -5.79 -0.62
CA GLY A 114 14.49 -7.26 -0.46
C GLY A 114 13.17 -7.98 -0.75
N GLY A 115 12.20 -7.32 -1.40
CA GLY A 115 10.89 -7.88 -1.68
C GLY A 115 10.88 -9.14 -2.54
N ASN A 116 11.86 -9.30 -3.44
CA ASN A 116 12.01 -10.52 -4.24
C ASN A 116 12.41 -11.72 -3.37
N LEU A 117 13.25 -11.51 -2.34
CA LEU A 117 13.61 -12.55 -1.38
C LEU A 117 12.42 -12.92 -0.50
N LEU A 118 11.60 -11.93 -0.11
CA LEU A 118 10.37 -12.16 0.63
C LEU A 118 9.39 -13.04 -0.15
N LEU A 119 9.16 -12.74 -1.43
CA LEU A 119 8.27 -13.55 -2.28
C LEU A 119 8.76 -14.99 -2.41
N LYS A 120 10.07 -15.19 -2.62
CA LYS A 120 10.68 -16.52 -2.68
C LYS A 120 10.54 -17.27 -1.35
N ARG A 121 10.68 -16.60 -0.21
CA ARG A 121 10.52 -17.19 1.12
C ARG A 121 9.11 -17.76 1.34
N PHE A 122 8.09 -17.13 0.77
CA PHE A 122 6.68 -17.50 0.96
C PHE A 122 6.03 -18.16 -0.26
N VAL A 123 6.82 -18.56 -1.28
CA VAL A 123 6.31 -19.09 -2.56
C VAL A 123 5.27 -20.20 -2.41
N ASN A 124 5.45 -21.10 -1.44
CA ASN A 124 4.54 -22.22 -1.20
C ASN A 124 3.25 -21.84 -0.44
N GLN A 125 3.24 -20.67 0.20
CA GLN A 125 2.11 -20.16 0.98
C GLN A 125 1.28 -19.13 0.18
N ILE A 126 1.89 -18.50 -0.82
CA ILE A 126 1.21 -17.53 -1.68
C ILE A 126 0.18 -18.26 -2.54
N THR A 127 -1.10 -17.97 -2.31
CA THR A 127 -2.22 -18.50 -3.10
C THR A 127 -2.72 -17.51 -4.15
N ASN A 128 -2.52 -16.20 -3.92
CA ASN A 128 -2.98 -15.15 -4.82
C ASN A 128 -2.28 -15.23 -6.20
N PRO A 129 -3.04 -15.34 -7.31
CA PRO A 129 -2.46 -15.53 -8.64
C PRO A 129 -1.64 -14.35 -9.12
N GLN A 130 -1.99 -13.11 -8.74
CA GLN A 130 -1.24 -11.92 -9.13
C GLN A 130 0.12 -11.87 -8.41
N LEU A 131 0.18 -12.29 -7.14
CA LEU A 131 1.47 -12.46 -6.45
C LEU A 131 2.32 -13.58 -7.07
N LYS A 132 1.72 -14.71 -7.46
CA LYS A 132 2.44 -15.81 -8.12
C LYS A 132 3.13 -15.37 -9.41
N LYS A 133 2.49 -14.53 -10.22
CA LYS A 133 3.08 -13.98 -11.46
C LYS A 133 4.35 -13.16 -11.22
N LEU A 134 4.54 -12.63 -10.01
CA LEU A 134 5.71 -11.83 -9.63
C LEU A 134 6.89 -12.69 -9.15
N ILE A 135 6.67 -13.99 -8.92
CA ILE A 135 7.71 -14.95 -8.53
C ILE A 135 8.31 -15.49 -9.82
N ARG A 136 9.50 -15.00 -10.18
CA ARG A 136 10.31 -15.54 -11.28
C ARG A 136 11.18 -16.70 -10.81
#